data_AF-A0A1H3QCQ5-F1
#
_entry.id   AF-A0A1H3QCQ5-F1
#
_cell.length_a   1.000
_cell.length_b   1.000
_cell.length_c   1.000
_cell.angle_alpha   90.00
_cell.angle_beta   90.00
_cell.angle_gamma   90.00
#
_symmetry.space_group_name_H-M   'P 1'
#
loop_
_entity.id
_entity.type
_entity.pdbx_description
1 polymer ?
#
loop_
_entity_poly.entity_id
_entity_poly.type
_entity_poly.pdbx_seq_one_letter_code
_entity_poly.pdbx_strand_id
1 'polypeptide(L)'
;MIHQAPGPIRIIIYLLILSTLSGCAGLFTHEPLIKKEAQEDITLAMEVKAKLIETKELSAAAIHVEASNEVVILSGFVETESQRQLAGSVTKKVPNVKRVDNQIKVK
;
A
#
# COMPACT_ATOMS: atom_id res chain seq x y z
N MET A 1 28.98 13.98 -49.77
CA MET A 1 28.78 13.59 -48.36
C MET A 1 29.22 12.15 -48.20
N ILE A 2 30.48 11.94 -47.82
CA ILE A 2 31.12 10.63 -47.80
C ILE A 2 30.93 10.06 -46.39
N HIS A 3 30.06 9.06 -46.28
CA HIS A 3 29.79 8.35 -45.03
C HIS A 3 31.02 7.47 -44.72
N GLN A 4 31.91 8.00 -43.87
CA GLN A 4 33.11 7.29 -43.42
C GLN A 4 32.68 6.05 -42.64
N ALA A 5 32.89 4.87 -43.22
CA ALA A 5 32.67 3.60 -42.54
C ALA A 5 33.58 3.51 -41.30
N PRO A 6 33.04 3.24 -40.10
CA PRO A 6 33.85 3.11 -38.90
C PRO A 6 34.73 1.85 -39.00
N GLY A 7 36.04 2.00 -38.74
CA GLY A 7 36.99 0.89 -38.77
C GLY A 7 36.66 -0.23 -37.75
N PRO A 8 37.25 -1.43 -37.91
CA PRO A 8 36.85 -2.64 -37.17
C PRO A 8 36.94 -2.46 -35.65
N ILE A 9 37.88 -1.64 -35.18
CA ILE A 9 38.09 -1.33 -33.76
C ILE A 9 36.88 -0.59 -33.16
N ARG A 10 36.26 0.34 -33.89
CA ARG A 10 35.07 1.07 -33.43
C ARG A 10 33.85 0.16 -33.35
N ILE A 11 33.70 -0.76 -34.32
CA ILE A 11 32.61 -1.74 -34.35
C ILE A 11 32.72 -2.70 -33.16
N ILE A 12 33.94 -3.16 -32.85
CA ILE A 12 34.20 -4.04 -31.69
C ILE A 12 33.90 -3.32 -30.37
N ILE A 13 34.28 -2.05 -30.24
CA ILE A 13 33.96 -1.24 -29.05
C ILE A 13 32.44 -1.05 -28.90
N TYR A 14 31.72 -0.77 -29.99
CA TYR A 14 30.25 -0.68 -29.96
C TYR A 14 29.57 -2.00 -29.56
N LEU A 15 30.08 -3.14 -30.04
CA LEU A 15 29.58 -4.48 -29.67
C LEU A 15 29.84 -4.82 -28.19
N LEU A 16 30.99 -4.41 -27.65
CA LEU A 16 31.36 -4.63 -26.24
C LEU A 16 30.56 -3.73 -25.28
N ILE A 17 30.14 -2.55 -25.73
CA ILE A 17 29.26 -1.65 -24.96
C ILE A 17 27.80 -2.15 -24.98
N LEU A 18 27.37 -2.84 -26.05
CA LEU A 18 26.00 -3.36 -26.15
C LEU A 18 25.74 -4.56 -25.23
N SER A 19 26.76 -5.37 -24.94
CA SER A 19 26.64 -6.59 -24.13
C SER A 19 26.48 -6.33 -22.62
N THR A 20 26.85 -5.16 -22.12
CA THR A 20 26.62 -4.80 -20.70
C THR A 20 25.19 -4.35 -20.41
N LEU A 21 24.40 -3.99 -21.44
CA LEU A 21 23.01 -3.58 -21.27
C LEU A 21 22.04 -4.76 -21.06
N SER A 22 22.41 -5.98 -21.48
CA SER A 22 21.58 -7.19 -21.31
C SER A 22 21.77 -7.88 -19.95
N GLY A 23 22.57 -7.28 -19.05
CA GLY A 23 22.90 -7.86 -17.74
C GLY A 23 21.89 -7.57 -16.61
N CYS A 24 20.73 -6.97 -16.89
CA CYS A 24 19.73 -6.62 -15.86
C CYS A 24 18.45 -7.46 -15.87
N ALA A 25 18.30 -8.43 -16.80
CA ALA A 25 17.06 -9.20 -16.91
C ALA A 25 16.87 -10.26 -15.80
N GLY A 26 17.90 -10.55 -14.98
CA GLY A 26 17.90 -11.67 -14.03
C GLY A 26 17.70 -11.32 -12.55
N LEU A 27 17.63 -10.05 -12.15
CA LEU A 27 17.57 -9.66 -10.72
C LEU A 27 16.19 -9.19 -10.23
N PHE A 28 15.18 -9.15 -11.09
CA PHE A 28 13.85 -8.60 -10.75
C PHE A 28 12.76 -9.66 -10.49
N THR A 29 13.10 -10.93 -10.23
CA THR A 29 12.16 -11.86 -9.62
C THR A 29 12.16 -11.64 -8.10
N HIS A 30 11.68 -10.48 -7.66
CA HIS A 30 11.16 -10.37 -6.30
C HIS A 30 9.84 -11.15 -6.30
N GLU A 31 9.86 -12.41 -5.89
CA GLU A 31 8.65 -13.02 -5.34
C GLU A 31 8.24 -12.15 -4.15
N PRO A 32 7.12 -11.41 -4.19
CA PRO A 32 6.66 -10.75 -2.98
C PRO A 32 6.27 -11.87 -2.01
N LEU A 33 7.09 -12.08 -0.98
CA LEU A 33 6.80 -13.01 0.12
C LEU A 33 5.58 -12.57 0.97
N ILE A 34 4.88 -11.50 0.56
CA ILE A 34 3.61 -11.10 1.13
C ILE A 34 2.54 -12.03 0.55
N LYS A 35 2.05 -12.98 1.35
CA LYS A 35 0.83 -13.74 1.04
C LYS A 35 -0.25 -12.75 0.58
N LYS A 36 -0.95 -13.07 -0.51
CA LYS A 36 -2.02 -12.25 -1.08
C LYS A 36 -3.02 -11.74 -0.03
N GLU A 37 -3.36 -12.58 0.95
CA GLU A 37 -4.23 -12.23 2.09
C GLU A 37 -3.66 -11.09 2.95
N ALA A 38 -2.37 -11.13 3.28
CA ALA A 38 -1.71 -10.07 4.04
C ALA A 38 -1.66 -8.75 3.24
N GLN A 39 -1.54 -8.82 1.91
CA GLN A 39 -1.59 -7.63 1.07
C GLN A 39 -3.00 -7.02 1.05
N GLU A 40 -4.03 -7.85 0.96
CA GLU A 40 -5.43 -7.42 1.00
C GLU A 40 -5.78 -6.78 2.35
N ASP A 41 -5.34 -7.38 3.47
CA ASP A 41 -5.52 -6.86 4.82
C ASP A 41 -4.86 -5.48 5.00
N ILE A 42 -3.62 -5.31 4.51
CA ILE A 42 -2.92 -4.01 4.55
C ILE A 42 -3.70 -2.97 3.76
N THR A 43 -4.16 -3.30 2.55
CA THR A 43 -4.95 -2.38 1.72
C THR A 43 -6.27 -2.01 2.39
N LEU A 44 -6.97 -2.97 2.98
CA LEU A 44 -8.21 -2.74 3.72
C LEU A 44 -7.98 -1.79 4.91
N ALA A 45 -6.94 -2.03 5.72
CA ALA A 45 -6.60 -1.18 6.86
C ALA A 45 -6.28 0.26 6.40
N MET A 46 -5.55 0.43 5.30
CA MET A 46 -5.25 1.74 4.73
C MET A 46 -6.51 2.47 4.25
N GLU A 47 -7.42 1.78 3.56
CA GLU A 47 -8.66 2.37 3.08
C GLU A 47 -9.55 2.82 4.25
N VAL A 48 -9.70 1.98 5.27
CA VAL A 48 -10.40 2.34 6.50
C VAL A 48 -9.75 3.57 7.15
N LYS A 49 -8.42 3.59 7.29
CA LYS A 49 -7.71 4.72 7.87
C LYS A 49 -7.94 6.00 7.08
N ALA A 50 -7.95 5.94 5.75
CA ALA A 50 -8.25 7.07 4.88
C ALA A 50 -9.68 7.59 5.11
N LYS A 51 -10.69 6.71 5.18
CA LYS A 51 -12.07 7.12 5.46
C LYS A 51 -12.25 7.77 6.83
N LEU A 52 -11.52 7.30 7.84
CA LEU A 52 -11.52 7.95 9.15
C LEU A 52 -10.87 9.34 9.10
N ILE A 53 -9.80 9.52 8.33
CA ILE A 53 -9.14 10.83 8.13
C ILE A 53 -10.06 11.82 7.40
N GLU A 54 -10.83 11.35 6.42
CA GLU A 54 -11.82 12.16 5.69
C GLU A 54 -12.98 12.65 6.59
N THR A 55 -13.19 12.00 7.73
CA THR A 55 -14.29 12.30 8.65
C THR A 55 -13.86 13.37 9.66
N LYS A 56 -14.26 14.62 9.42
CA LYS A 56 -13.82 15.81 10.19
C LYS A 56 -14.12 15.74 11.69
N GLU A 57 -15.16 15.03 12.07
CA GLU A 57 -15.62 14.87 13.44
C GLU A 57 -14.76 13.89 14.24
N LEU A 58 -13.84 13.16 13.59
CA LEU A 58 -12.97 12.16 14.21
C LEU A 58 -11.51 12.62 14.20
N SER A 59 -10.83 12.45 15.33
CA SER A 59 -9.37 12.50 15.35
C SER A 59 -8.81 11.16 14.90
N ALA A 60 -8.68 10.97 13.58
CA ALA A 60 -8.18 9.71 13.02
C ALA A 60 -6.78 9.35 13.52
N ALA A 61 -5.96 10.32 13.93
CA ALA A 61 -4.64 10.08 14.52
C ALA A 61 -4.73 9.35 15.87
N ALA A 62 -5.81 9.54 16.63
CA ALA A 62 -6.04 8.87 17.92
C ALA A 62 -6.72 7.50 17.80
N ILE A 63 -7.07 7.08 16.58
CA ILE A 63 -7.74 5.80 16.30
C ILE A 63 -6.76 4.86 15.59
N HIS A 64 -6.48 3.72 16.18
CA HIS A 64 -5.70 2.66 15.54
C HIS A 64 -6.63 1.70 14.77
N VAL A 65 -6.13 1.19 13.66
CA VAL A 65 -6.88 0.32 12.73
C VAL A 65 -6.03 -0.90 12.44
N GLU A 66 -6.56 -2.06 12.77
CA GLU A 66 -6.02 -3.35 12.36
C GLU A 66 -7.07 -4.06 11.50
N ALA A 67 -6.64 -4.69 10.42
CA ALA A 67 -7.51 -5.49 9.58
C ALA A 67 -6.92 -6.89 9.44
N SER A 68 -7.77 -7.91 9.55
CA SER A 68 -7.41 -9.28 9.24
C SER A 68 -8.63 -10.05 8.78
N ASN A 69 -8.54 -10.72 7.62
CA ASN A 69 -9.60 -11.55 7.07
C ASN A 69 -10.96 -10.83 7.06
N GLU A 70 -10.99 -9.61 6.51
CA GLU A 70 -12.21 -8.77 6.40
C GLU A 70 -12.83 -8.31 7.74
N VAL A 71 -12.15 -8.59 8.86
CA VAL A 71 -12.50 -8.10 10.19
C VAL A 71 -11.62 -6.90 10.51
N VAL A 72 -12.25 -5.79 10.87
CA VAL A 72 -11.54 -4.56 11.26
C VAL A 72 -11.70 -4.34 12.75
N ILE A 73 -10.57 -4.13 13.43
CA ILE A 73 -10.52 -3.75 14.84
C ILE A 73 -10.19 -2.26 14.91
N LEU A 74 -11.04 -1.51 15.59
CA LEU A 74 -10.83 -0.10 15.89
C LEU A 74 -10.48 0.05 17.37
N SER A 75 -9.35 0.67 17.68
CA SER A 75 -8.93 0.95 19.06
C SER A 75 -8.40 2.38 19.21
N GLY A 76 -8.13 2.81 20.44
CA GLY A 76 -7.70 4.18 20.75
C GLY A 76 -8.77 4.98 21.48
N PHE A 77 -8.79 6.31 21.28
CA PHE A 77 -9.58 7.22 22.11
C PHE A 77 -10.34 8.28 21.31
N VAL A 78 -11.54 8.62 21.76
CA VAL A 78 -12.37 9.72 21.26
C VAL A 78 -12.97 10.51 22.43
N GLU A 79 -13.49 11.71 22.15
CA GLU A 79 -14.03 12.61 23.18
C GLU A 79 -15.50 12.34 23.49
N THR A 80 -16.24 11.70 22.58
CA THR A 80 -17.68 11.45 22.76
C THR A 80 -18.12 10.06 22.30
N GLU A 81 -19.22 9.59 22.87
CA GLU A 81 -19.93 8.39 22.44
C GLU A 81 -20.31 8.44 20.95
N SER A 82 -20.80 9.59 20.49
CA SER A 82 -21.19 9.82 19.10
C SER A 82 -20.01 9.65 18.14
N GLN A 83 -18.81 10.10 18.52
CA GLN A 83 -17.59 9.86 17.74
C GLN A 83 -17.22 8.37 17.68
N ARG A 84 -17.37 7.62 18.78
CA ARG A 84 -17.14 6.17 18.77
C ARG A 84 -18.08 5.48 17.79
N GLN A 85 -19.36 5.83 17.83
CA GLN A 85 -20.37 5.25 16.94
C GLN A 85 -20.15 5.65 15.49
N LEU A 86 -19.75 6.91 15.25
CA LEU A 86 -19.43 7.42 13.92
C LEU A 86 -18.24 6.67 13.32
N ALA A 87 -17.15 6.47 14.08
CA ALA A 87 -15.99 5.70 13.62
C ALA A 87 -16.39 4.28 13.18
N GLY A 88 -17.16 3.57 14.01
CA GLY A 88 -17.66 2.24 13.64
C GLY A 88 -18.58 2.26 12.41
N SER A 89 -19.39 3.30 12.26
CA SER A 89 -20.32 3.45 11.12
C SER A 89 -19.59 3.79 9.82
N VAL A 90 -18.54 4.62 9.88
CA VAL A 90 -17.69 4.94 8.73
C VAL A 90 -16.95 3.70 8.27
N THR A 91 -16.33 2.95 9.20
CA THR A 91 -15.61 1.71 8.88
C THR A 91 -16.52 0.66 8.24
N LYS A 92 -17.76 0.50 8.72
CA LYS A 92 -18.73 -0.44 8.12
C LYS A 92 -19.11 -0.12 6.66
N LYS A 93 -18.89 1.12 6.20
CA LYS A 93 -19.19 1.53 4.82
C LYS A 93 -18.03 1.26 3.86
N VAL A 94 -16.87 0.85 4.38
CA VAL A 94 -15.71 0.51 3.55
C VAL A 94 -15.97 -0.86 2.88
N PRO A 95 -15.72 -1.00 1.56
CA PRO A 95 -15.85 -2.27 0.86
C PRO A 95 -15.06 -3.39 1.54
N ASN A 96 -15.55 -4.62 1.44
CA ASN A 96 -14.92 -5.83 1.99
C ASN A 96 -14.79 -5.86 3.53
N VAL A 97 -15.37 -4.90 4.25
CA VAL A 97 -15.53 -5.02 5.71
C VAL A 97 -16.73 -5.90 6.03
N LYS A 98 -16.47 -7.10 6.58
CA LYS A 98 -17.52 -8.02 7.05
C LYS A 98 -17.92 -7.77 8.49
N ARG A 99 -16.96 -7.41 9.33
CA ARG A 99 -17.19 -7.15 10.77
C ARG A 99 -16.31 -6.02 11.25
N VAL A 100 -16.89 -5.20 12.14
CA VAL A 100 -16.15 -4.17 12.86
C VAL A 100 -16.22 -4.49 14.35
N ASP A 101 -15.07 -4.69 14.94
CA ASP A 101 -14.90 -4.74 16.39
C ASP A 101 -14.45 -3.36 16.88
N ASN A 102 -15.38 -2.65 17.53
CA ASN A 102 -15.15 -1.27 17.95
C ASN A 102 -14.77 -1.24 19.43
N GLN A 103 -13.46 -1.23 19.68
CA GLN A 103 -12.85 -1.21 21.01
C GLN A 103 -12.39 0.19 21.45
N ILE A 104 -12.75 1.24 20.69
CA ILE A 104 -12.43 2.63 21.00
C ILE A 104 -12.98 3.00 22.39
N LYS A 105 -12.17 3.69 23.20
CA LYS A 105 -12.57 4.22 24.50
C LYS A 105 -12.98 5.69 24.39
N VAL A 106 -14.01 6.07 25.14
CA VAL A 106 -14.41 7.47 25.31
C VAL A 106 -13.74 7.98 26.58
N LYS A 107 -13.19 9.19 26.53
CA LYS A 107 -12.55 9.85 27.68
C LYS A 107 -13.56 10.34 28.71
#